data_AF-A0A437JUG5-F1
#
_entry.id   AF-A0A437JUG5-F1
#
_cell.length_a   1.000
_cell.length_b   1.000
_cell.length_c   1.000
_cell.angle_alpha   90.00
_cell.angle_beta   90.00
_cell.angle_gamma   90.00
#
_symmetry.space_group_name_H-M   'P 1'
#
loop_
_entity.id
_entity.type
_entity.pdbx_description
1 polymer ?
#
loop_
_entity_poly.entity_id
_entity_poly.type
_entity_poly.pdbx_seq_one_letter_code
_entity_poly.pdbx_strand_id
1 'polypeptide(L)'
;MAVNYGSKRIVSGAHYGLRDWLVQRATAGLMALFTLVVIVQVLMPGPMGYDKWAGIFSAQWMKVLTFTVIIALAWHAWVGTRDIWMDYVKSAGLRLVMQVATIVWLVGCAGWAVQVLWRL
;
A
#
# COMPACT_ATOMS: atom_id res chain seq x y z
N MET A 1 -17.99 -41.01 2.74
CA MET A 1 -16.95 -40.13 3.31
C MET A 1 -15.98 -39.75 2.20
N ALA A 2 -15.83 -38.46 1.89
CA ALA A 2 -14.86 -38.02 0.89
C ALA A 2 -13.43 -38.29 1.41
N VAL A 3 -12.66 -39.04 0.63
CA VAL A 3 -11.27 -39.40 0.94
C VAL A 3 -10.42 -38.12 0.98
N ASN A 4 -9.84 -37.81 2.15
CA ASN A 4 -9.10 -36.57 2.42
C ASN A 4 -7.58 -36.79 2.47
N TYR A 5 -7.03 -37.65 1.60
CA TYR A 5 -5.60 -37.96 1.56
C TYR A 5 -5.11 -38.06 0.11
N GLY A 6 -3.95 -37.45 -0.20
CA GLY A 6 -3.32 -37.45 -1.53
C GLY A 6 -2.07 -36.55 -1.60
N SER A 7 -1.19 -36.79 -2.57
CA SER A 7 0.13 -36.13 -2.73
C SER A 7 0.11 -34.60 -2.90
N LYS A 8 -1.08 -34.01 -3.03
CA LYS A 8 -1.31 -32.56 -3.16
C LYS A 8 -1.62 -31.88 -1.82
N ARG A 9 -1.69 -32.60 -0.70
CA ARG A 9 -2.01 -32.02 0.60
C ARG A 9 -0.77 -31.40 1.22
N ILE A 10 -0.61 -30.08 1.05
CA ILE A 10 0.36 -29.31 1.80
C ILE A 10 -0.28 -29.00 3.16
N VAL A 11 0.16 -29.67 4.23
CA VAL A 11 -0.18 -29.27 5.60
C VAL A 11 0.74 -28.12 5.95
N SER A 12 0.30 -26.88 5.71
CA SER A 12 1.03 -25.69 6.13
C SER A 12 0.32 -25.04 7.31
N GLY A 13 1.12 -24.61 8.31
CA GLY A 13 0.61 -24.03 9.55
C GLY A 13 -0.10 -22.69 9.32
N ALA A 14 -1.12 -22.43 10.13
CA ALA A 14 -2.03 -21.27 10.10
C ALA A 14 -1.38 -19.88 10.30
N HIS A 15 -0.07 -19.74 10.14
CA HIS A 15 0.69 -18.53 10.45
C HIS A 15 0.90 -17.58 9.26
N TYR A 16 0.58 -17.98 8.03
CA TYR A 16 0.83 -17.16 6.83
C TYR A 16 -0.10 -15.94 6.71
N GLY A 17 -1.31 -15.99 7.29
CA GLY A 17 -2.29 -14.89 7.20
C GLY A 17 -2.07 -13.77 8.21
N LEU A 18 -1.43 -14.03 9.36
CA LEU A 18 -1.34 -13.07 10.45
C LEU A 18 -0.49 -11.85 10.08
N ARG A 19 0.63 -12.05 9.37
CA ARG A 19 1.50 -10.96 8.91
C ARG A 19 0.76 -10.03 7.95
N ASP A 20 0.10 -10.59 6.94
CA ASP A 20 -0.59 -9.82 5.91
C ASP A 20 -1.82 -9.10 6.49
N TRP A 21 -2.51 -9.75 7.43
CA TRP A 21 -3.56 -9.12 8.21
C TRP A 21 -3.02 -7.92 9.00
N LEU A 22 -1.94 -8.08 9.75
CA LEU A 22 -1.36 -7.01 10.57
C LEU A 22 -0.90 -5.83 9.71
N VAL A 23 -0.21 -6.13 8.61
CA VAL A 23 0.20 -5.14 7.60
C VAL A 23 -1.00 -4.33 7.13
N GLN A 24 -2.10 -4.98 6.73
CA GLN A 24 -3.30 -4.30 6.23
C GLN A 24 -3.85 -3.29 7.26
N ARG A 25 -3.92 -3.67 8.53
CA ARG A 25 -4.48 -2.81 9.59
C ARG A 25 -3.53 -1.67 9.96
N ALA A 26 -2.25 -1.96 10.14
CA ALA A 26 -1.26 -0.96 10.51
C ALA A 26 -1.09 0.10 9.41
N THR A 27 -0.98 -0.33 8.15
CA THR A 27 -0.87 0.58 7.00
C THR A 27 -2.15 1.40 6.80
N ALA A 28 -3.34 0.81 6.96
CA ALA A 28 -4.61 1.54 6.91
C ALA A 28 -4.69 2.62 7.98
N GLY A 29 -4.34 2.29 9.23
CA GLY A 29 -4.32 3.25 10.33
C GLY A 29 -3.38 4.42 10.08
N LEU A 30 -2.18 4.14 9.56
CA LEU A 30 -1.21 5.18 9.21
C LEU A 30 -1.72 6.09 8.07
N MET A 31 -2.31 5.51 7.02
CA MET A 31 -2.88 6.30 5.91
C MET A 31 -4.06 7.17 6.37
N ALA A 32 -4.91 6.64 7.26
CA ALA A 32 -6.01 7.41 7.85
C ALA A 32 -5.49 8.59 8.68
N LEU A 33 -4.49 8.37 9.55
CA LEU A 33 -3.87 9.44 10.33
C LEU A 33 -3.24 10.51 9.43
N PHE A 34 -2.49 10.11 8.41
CA PHE A 34 -1.91 11.04 7.44
C PHE A 34 -2.97 11.88 6.74
N THR A 35 -4.08 11.25 6.35
CA THR A 35 -5.21 11.94 5.71
C THR A 35 -5.79 13.01 6.63
N LEU A 36 -5.97 12.70 7.93
CA LEU A 36 -6.42 13.67 8.92
C LEU A 36 -5.43 14.83 9.09
N VAL A 37 -4.12 14.55 9.13
CA VAL A 37 -3.08 15.59 9.20
C VAL A 37 -3.17 16.53 7.99
N VAL A 38 -3.28 15.99 6.77
CA VAL A 38 -3.41 16.80 5.55
C VAL A 38 -4.70 17.62 5.57
N ILE A 39 -5.83 17.03 5.98
CA ILE A 39 -7.11 17.75 6.09
C ILE A 39 -6.98 18.94 7.04
N VAL A 40 -6.42 18.73 8.24
CA VAL A 40 -6.20 19.81 9.22
C VAL A 40 -5.33 20.92 8.61
N GLN A 41 -4.23 20.56 7.95
CA GLN A 41 -3.32 21.52 7.30
C GLN A 41 -4.00 22.33 6.19
N VAL A 42 -4.84 21.69 5.37
CA VAL A 42 -5.60 22.34 4.30
C VAL A 42 -6.67 23.28 4.86
N LEU A 43 -7.34 22.89 5.94
CA LEU A 43 -8.42 23.67 6.57
C LEU A 43 -7.92 24.85 7.43
N MET A 44 -6.62 24.93 7.74
CA MET A 44 -6.06 26.10 8.41
C MET A 44 -6.26 27.38 7.58
N PRO A 45 -6.48 28.56 8.20
CA PRO A 45 -6.71 29.81 7.49
C PRO A 45 -5.60 30.15 6.47
N GLY A 46 -5.98 30.80 5.38
CA GLY A 46 -5.07 31.26 4.32
C GLY A 46 -5.49 30.79 2.92
N PRO A 47 -5.16 31.55 1.87
CA PRO A 47 -5.54 31.23 0.50
C PRO A 47 -4.94 29.89 0.06
N MET A 48 -5.77 29.05 -0.57
CA MET A 48 -5.29 27.80 -1.14
C MET A 48 -4.59 28.08 -2.47
N GLY A 49 -3.28 27.84 -2.52
CA GLY A 49 -2.44 28.07 -3.69
C GLY A 49 -1.14 27.27 -3.60
N TYR A 50 -0.25 27.45 -4.59
CA TYR A 50 1.02 26.74 -4.67
C TYR A 50 1.84 26.86 -3.38
N ASP A 51 1.99 28.08 -2.86
CA ASP A 51 2.84 28.34 -1.68
C ASP A 51 2.35 27.63 -0.42
N LYS A 52 1.03 27.63 -0.19
CA LYS A 52 0.43 26.90 0.94
C LYS A 52 0.62 25.39 0.78
N TRP A 53 0.38 24.85 -0.41
CA TRP A 53 0.54 23.42 -0.67
C TRP A 53 2.00 22.98 -0.54
N ALA A 54 2.92 23.67 -1.21
CA ALA A 54 4.35 23.41 -1.14
C ALA A 54 4.87 23.58 0.29
N GLY A 55 4.38 24.59 1.02
CA GLY A 55 4.74 24.83 2.43
C GLY A 55 4.35 23.69 3.37
N ILE A 56 3.19 23.05 3.16
CA ILE A 56 2.78 21.89 3.95
C ILE A 56 3.78 20.75 3.77
N PHE A 57 4.14 20.43 2.52
CA PHE A 57 4.99 19.27 2.20
C PHE A 57 6.49 19.54 2.24
N SER A 58 6.94 20.81 2.33
CA SER A 58 8.37 21.15 2.38
C SER A 58 8.99 20.86 3.75
N ALA A 59 8.19 20.88 4.83
CA ALA A 59 8.65 20.59 6.18
C ALA A 59 9.23 19.17 6.27
N GLN A 60 10.43 19.03 6.86
CA GLN A 60 11.17 17.75 6.90
C GLN A 60 10.36 16.62 7.54
N TRP A 61 9.63 16.90 8.62
CA TRP A 61 8.79 15.90 9.29
C TRP A 61 7.63 15.43 8.38
N MET A 62 7.07 16.33 7.56
CA MET A 62 6.01 16.00 6.60
C MET A 62 6.56 15.19 5.44
N LYS A 63 7.79 15.48 4.97
CA LYS A 63 8.48 14.64 3.98
C LYS A 63 8.69 13.21 4.49
N VAL A 64 9.19 13.04 5.71
CA VAL A 64 9.39 11.71 6.31
C VAL A 64 8.06 10.97 6.50
N LEU A 65 7.02 11.67 6.99
CA LEU A 65 5.68 11.08 7.13
C LEU A 65 5.10 10.65 5.79
N THR A 66 5.14 11.54 4.78
CA THR A 66 4.62 11.26 3.43
C THR A 66 5.39 10.10 2.78
N PHE A 67 6.72 10.05 2.93
CA PHE A 67 7.52 8.92 2.48
C PHE A 67 7.07 7.60 3.12
N THR A 68 6.89 7.59 4.45
CA THR A 68 6.44 6.41 5.19
C THR A 68 5.06 5.95 4.71
N VAL A 69 4.16 6.90 4.43
CA VAL A 69 2.81 6.64 3.89
C VAL A 69 2.87 6.09 2.47
N ILE A 70 3.79 6.55 1.61
CA ILE A 70 3.98 5.97 0.26
C ILE A 70 4.36 4.49 0.36
N ILE A 71 5.29 4.15 1.25
CA ILE A 71 5.69 2.75 1.49
C ILE A 71 4.52 1.94 2.05
N ALA A 72 3.79 2.50 3.01
CA ALA A 72 2.62 1.85 3.60
C ALA A 72 1.52 1.59 2.56
N LEU A 73 1.23 2.56 1.69
CA LEU A 73 0.27 2.44 0.60
C LEU A 73 0.70 1.37 -0.41
N ALA A 74 1.97 1.35 -0.82
CA ALA A 74 2.48 0.34 -1.74
C ALA A 74 2.33 -1.08 -1.15
N TRP A 75 2.62 -1.26 0.15
CA TRP A 75 2.45 -2.55 0.82
C TRP A 75 0.96 -2.91 0.96
N HIS A 76 0.13 -1.98 1.40
CA HIS A 76 -1.31 -2.16 1.55
C HIS A 76 -1.97 -2.60 0.23
N ALA A 77 -1.66 -1.88 -0.85
CA ALA A 77 -2.14 -2.16 -2.19
C ALA A 77 -1.62 -3.52 -2.70
N TRP A 78 -0.36 -3.86 -2.45
CA TRP A 78 0.20 -5.16 -2.84
C TRP A 78 -0.57 -6.32 -2.22
N VAL A 79 -0.73 -6.32 -0.90
CA VAL A 79 -1.43 -7.42 -0.19
C VAL A 79 -2.88 -7.51 -0.66
N GLY A 80 -3.59 -6.38 -0.73
CA GLY A 80 -4.99 -6.38 -1.14
C GLY A 80 -5.18 -6.87 -2.57
N THR A 81 -4.38 -6.37 -3.51
CA THR A 81 -4.50 -6.75 -4.92
C THR A 81 -4.08 -8.20 -5.16
N ARG A 82 -3.03 -8.67 -4.47
CA ARG A 82 -2.62 -10.08 -4.51
C ARG A 82 -3.76 -11.00 -4.08
N ASP A 83 -4.46 -10.67 -2.99
CA ASP A 83 -5.58 -11.46 -2.48
C ASP A 83 -6.73 -11.50 -3.48
N ILE A 84 -7.08 -10.35 -4.09
CA ILE A 84 -8.06 -10.28 -5.20
C ILE A 84 -7.64 -11.20 -6.36
N TRP A 85 -6.37 -11.18 -6.77
CA TRP A 85 -5.90 -12.07 -7.83
C TRP A 85 -5.97 -13.55 -7.45
N MET A 86 -5.66 -13.90 -6.20
CA MET A 86 -5.76 -15.27 -5.73
C MET A 86 -7.21 -15.77 -5.70
N ASP A 87 -8.16 -14.91 -5.34
CA ASP A 87 -9.57 -15.26 -5.18
C ASP A 87 -10.29 -15.36 -6.53
N TYR A 88 -10.03 -14.42 -7.46
CA TYR A 88 -10.84 -14.28 -8.67
C TYR A 88 -10.16 -14.79 -9.94
N VAL A 89 -8.82 -14.79 -10.03
CA VAL A 89 -8.09 -15.20 -11.24
C VAL A 89 -7.71 -16.69 -11.15
N LYS A 90 -8.46 -17.54 -11.86
CA LYS A 90 -8.29 -19.00 -11.79
C LYS A 90 -7.10 -19.53 -12.60
N SER A 91 -6.80 -18.91 -13.74
CA SER A 91 -5.65 -19.30 -14.57
C SER A 91 -4.34 -18.92 -13.89
N ALA A 92 -3.48 -19.92 -13.66
CA ALA A 92 -2.20 -19.71 -12.96
C ALA A 92 -1.26 -18.77 -13.71
N GLY A 93 -1.15 -18.90 -15.04
CA GLY A 93 -0.30 -18.05 -15.88
C GLY A 93 -0.77 -16.59 -15.88
N LEU A 94 -2.08 -16.37 -16.03
CA LEU A 94 -2.66 -15.02 -15.98
C LEU A 94 -2.44 -14.37 -14.61
N ARG A 95 -2.69 -15.11 -13.53
CA ARG A 95 -2.48 -14.62 -12.16
C ARG A 95 -1.03 -14.20 -11.91
N LEU A 96 -0.05 -14.98 -12.37
CA LEU A 96 1.36 -14.63 -12.25
C LEU A 96 1.69 -13.33 -12.98
N VAL A 97 1.22 -13.19 -14.23
CA VAL A 97 1.42 -11.97 -15.03
C VAL A 97 0.81 -10.76 -14.32
N MET A 98 -0.41 -10.87 -13.80
CA MET A 98 -1.08 -9.79 -13.09
C MET A 98 -0.35 -9.40 -11.79
N GLN A 99 0.17 -10.37 -11.03
CA GLN A 99 0.97 -10.09 -9.84
C GLN A 99 2.27 -9.36 -10.19
N VAL A 100 2.99 -9.80 -11.23
CA VAL A 100 4.22 -9.13 -11.69
C VAL A 100 3.92 -7.71 -12.17
N ALA A 101 2.87 -7.53 -12.97
CA ALA A 101 2.44 -6.21 -13.43
C ALA A 101 2.08 -5.29 -12.25
N THR A 102 1.39 -5.81 -11.23
CA THR A 102 1.06 -5.08 -10.00
C THR A 102 2.33 -4.61 -9.28
N ILE A 103 3.32 -5.49 -9.11
CA ILE A 103 4.60 -5.14 -8.46
C ILE A 103 5.31 -4.04 -9.23
N VAL A 104 5.47 -4.20 -10.55
CA VAL A 104 6.14 -3.21 -11.40
C VAL A 104 5.45 -1.84 -11.31
N TRP A 105 4.11 -1.84 -11.37
CA TRP A 105 3.32 -0.61 -11.23
C TRP A 105 3.54 0.07 -9.88
N LEU A 106 3.40 -0.68 -8.77
CA LEU A 106 3.55 -0.13 -7.42
C LEU A 106 4.96 0.40 -7.16
N VAL A 107 6.01 -0.30 -7.64
CA VAL A 107 7.40 0.18 -7.55
C VAL A 107 7.60 1.46 -8.37
N GLY A 108 7.04 1.52 -9.58
CA GLY A 108 7.07 2.72 -10.42
C GLY A 108 6.39 3.91 -9.75
N CYS A 109 5.19 3.72 -9.20
CA CYS A 109 4.47 4.75 -8.46
C CYS A 109 5.23 5.21 -7.22
N ALA A 110 5.77 4.29 -6.42
CA ALA A 110 6.55 4.63 -5.22
C ALA A 110 7.82 5.40 -5.57
N GLY A 111 8.58 4.95 -6.57
CA GLY A 111 9.80 5.63 -7.02
C GLY A 111 9.53 7.04 -7.53
N TRP A 112 8.48 7.21 -8.34
CA TRP A 112 8.07 8.52 -8.82
C TRP A 112 7.58 9.43 -7.68
N ALA A 113 6.79 8.92 -6.74
CA ALA A 113 6.31 9.69 -5.60
C ALA A 113 7.47 10.17 -4.70
N VAL A 114 8.49 9.33 -4.47
CA VAL A 114 9.71 9.71 -3.74
C VAL A 114 10.46 10.81 -4.48
N GLN A 115 10.62 10.67 -5.81
CA GLN A 115 11.28 11.67 -6.63
C GLN A 115 10.56 13.03 -6.56
N VAL A 116 9.22 13.05 -6.64
CA VAL A 116 8.43 14.28 -6.51
C VAL A 116 8.59 14.89 -5.12
N LEU A 117 8.48 14.08 -4.07
CA LEU A 117 8.56 14.54 -2.68
C LEU A 117 9.90 15.17 -2.32
N TRP A 118 11.00 14.67 -2.90
CA TRP A 118 12.35 15.19 -2.66
C TRP A 118 12.76 16.35 -3.58
N ARG A 119 11.93 16.67 -4.59
CA ARG A 119 12.14 17.83 -5.49
C ARG A 119 11.43 19.10 -5.02
N LEU A 120 10.55 18.99 -4.03
CA LEU A 120 9.93 20.09 -3.29
C LEU A 120 10.95 20.81 -2.40
#